data_AF-A0A7C6UE03-F1
#
_entry.id   AF-A0A7C6UE03-F1
#
_cell.length_a   1.000
_cell.length_b   1.000
_cell.length_c   1.000
_cell.angle_alpha   90.00
_cell.angle_beta   90.00
_cell.angle_gamma   90.00
#
_symmetry.space_group_name_H-M   'P 1'
#
loop_
_entity.id
_entity.type
_entity.pdbx_description
1 polymer ?
#
loop_
_entity_poly.entity_id
_entity_poly.type
_entity_poly.pdbx_seq_one_letter_code
_entity_poly.pdbx_strand_id
1 'polypeptide(L)'
;MYKIGVIGDKQSVSGFVAVGLSVFPCDDLEKAKAVFHRLAECGEYAILYLTENYGKDMSDDIEKYKDMQLPAIIPIPGMCGSYGVGVGHSKKAVERAVGVDIIYGNQE
;
A
#
# COMPACT_ATOMS: atom_id res chain seq x y z
N MET A 1 -6.01 -13.26 16.70
CA MET A 1 -5.36 -11.94 16.79
C MET A 1 -4.85 -11.59 15.41
N TYR A 2 -5.30 -10.48 14.83
CA TYR A 2 -4.85 -10.08 13.50
C TYR A 2 -3.49 -9.39 13.58
N LYS A 3 -2.59 -9.73 12.66
CA LYS A 3 -1.25 -9.15 12.54
C LYS A 3 -1.25 -8.01 11.53
N ILE A 4 -0.18 -7.21 11.56
CA ILE A 4 0.08 -6.16 10.60
C ILE A 4 1.31 -6.56 9.78
N GLY A 5 1.14 -6.64 8.47
CA GLY A 5 2.19 -6.95 7.52
C GLY A 5 2.68 -5.70 6.80
N VAL A 6 3.96 -5.66 6.45
CA VAL A 6 4.59 -4.60 5.68
C VAL A 6 5.37 -5.24 4.54
N ILE A 7 5.05 -4.88 3.30
CA ILE A 7 5.69 -5.37 2.08
C ILE A 7 6.36 -4.18 1.39
N GLY A 8 7.64 -4.29 1.10
CA GLY A 8 8.35 -3.20 0.45
C GLY A 8 9.84 -3.47 0.29
N ASP A 9 10.53 -2.47 -0.28
CA ASP A 9 11.98 -2.53 -0.44
C ASP A 9 12.66 -2.60 0.94
N LYS A 10 13.69 -3.45 1.05
CA LYS A 10 14.43 -3.71 2.29
C LYS A 10 14.83 -2.44 3.03
N GLN A 11 15.25 -1.40 2.33
CA GLN A 11 15.66 -0.13 2.95
C GLN A 11 14.46 0.67 3.48
N SER A 12 13.32 0.63 2.78
CA SER A 12 12.10 1.33 3.19
C SER A 12 11.44 0.69 4.42
N VAL A 13 11.50 -0.64 4.51
CA VAL A 13 10.71 -1.39 5.50
C VAL A 13 11.48 -1.76 6.78
N SER A 14 12.80 -1.56 6.81
CA SER A 14 13.66 -1.95 7.95
C SER A 14 13.25 -1.28 9.27
N GLY A 15 12.73 -0.06 9.24
CA GLY A 15 12.28 0.66 10.44
C GLY A 15 11.05 0.02 11.11
N PHE A 16 10.21 -0.68 10.36
CA PHE A 16 8.99 -1.29 10.89
C PHE A 16 9.27 -2.59 11.68
N VAL A 17 10.42 -3.23 11.43
CA VAL A 17 10.87 -4.38 12.22
C VAL A 17 11.10 -3.99 13.67
N ALA A 18 11.69 -2.81 13.90
CA ALA A 18 11.96 -2.29 15.24
C ALA A 18 10.68 -2.02 16.06
N VAL A 19 9.55 -1.82 15.38
CA VAL A 19 8.22 -1.57 15.98
C VAL A 19 7.45 -2.88 16.23
N GLY A 20 8.01 -4.04 15.85
CA GLY A 20 7.40 -5.35 16.06
C GLY A 20 6.34 -5.72 15.01
N LEU A 21 6.40 -5.10 13.83
CA LEU A 21 5.52 -5.42 12.69
C LEU A 21 6.08 -6.58 11.86
N SER A 22 5.22 -7.30 11.13
CA SER A 22 5.66 -8.40 10.26
C SER A 22 6.15 -7.84 8.93
N VAL A 23 7.46 -7.78 8.74
CA VAL A 23 8.06 -7.15 7.56
C VAL A 23 8.52 -8.19 6.55
N PHE A 24 8.15 -7.97 5.28
CA PHE A 24 8.46 -8.80 4.13
C PHE A 24 9.24 -8.00 3.09
N PRO A 25 10.58 -7.96 3.19
CA PRO A 25 11.40 -7.27 2.21
C PRO A 25 11.33 -7.99 0.86
N CYS A 26 10.99 -7.24 -0.19
CA CYS A 26 10.95 -7.71 -1.57
C CYS A 26 11.93 -6.91 -2.41
N ASP A 27 12.66 -7.59 -3.31
CA ASP A 27 13.56 -6.97 -4.29
C ASP A 27 12.85 -6.84 -5.66
N ASP A 28 11.96 -7.79 -5.98
CA ASP A 28 11.28 -7.87 -7.28
C ASP A 28 9.76 -7.81 -7.15
N LEU A 29 9.11 -7.29 -8.20
CA LEU A 29 7.66 -7.20 -8.31
C LEU A 29 6.99 -8.58 -8.23
N GLU A 30 7.52 -9.59 -8.92
CA GLU A 30 6.94 -10.95 -8.91
C GLU A 30 6.94 -11.56 -7.51
N LYS A 31 8.02 -11.32 -6.76
CA LYS A 31 8.13 -11.75 -5.37
C LYS A 31 7.17 -10.98 -4.47
N ALA A 32 7.02 -9.67 -4.66
CA ALA A 32 6.05 -8.85 -3.95
C ALA A 32 4.61 -9.34 -4.19
N LYS A 33 4.26 -9.67 -5.44
CA LYS A 33 2.98 -10.28 -5.81
C LYS A 33 2.75 -11.62 -5.10
N ALA A 34 3.70 -12.54 -5.18
CA ALA A 34 3.57 -13.85 -4.54
C ALA A 34 3.39 -13.74 -3.02
N VAL A 35 4.15 -12.85 -2.38
CA VAL A 35 4.03 -12.59 -0.93
C VAL A 35 2.67 -11.96 -0.61
N PHE A 36 2.24 -10.96 -1.36
CA PHE A 36 0.96 -10.28 -1.17
C PHE A 36 -0.22 -11.25 -1.26
N HIS A 37 -0.30 -12.06 -2.32
CA HIS A 37 -1.36 -13.06 -2.48
C HIS A 37 -1.38 -14.04 -1.31
N ARG A 38 -0.21 -14.58 -0.94
CA ARG A 38 -0.08 -15.48 0.20
C ARG A 38 -0.58 -14.85 1.50
N LEU A 39 -0.23 -13.59 1.77
CA LEU A 39 -0.63 -12.90 3.00
C LEU A 39 -2.13 -12.57 3.01
N ALA A 40 -2.69 -12.22 1.85
CA ALA A 40 -4.12 -11.99 1.69
C ALA A 40 -4.94 -13.28 1.88
N GLU A 41 -4.46 -14.41 1.35
CA GLU A 41 -5.14 -15.72 1.47
C GLU A 41 -4.98 -16.35 2.85
N CYS A 42 -3.88 -16.10 3.57
CA CYS A 42 -3.67 -16.64 4.91
C CYS A 42 -4.70 -16.15 5.94
N GLY A 43 -5.37 -15.01 5.73
CA GLY A 43 -6.40 -14.48 6.63
C GLY A 43 -5.93 -14.06 8.03
N GLU A 44 -4.62 -14.10 8.31
CA GLU A 44 -4.03 -13.75 9.61
C GLU A 44 -3.75 -12.24 9.76
N TYR A 45 -3.81 -11.47 8.67
CA TYR A 45 -3.42 -10.07 8.63
C TYR A 45 -4.64 -9.16 8.57
N ALA A 46 -4.71 -8.14 9.44
CA ALA A 46 -5.73 -7.12 9.36
C ALA A 46 -5.33 -5.97 8.44
N ILE A 47 -4.04 -5.62 8.45
CA ILE A 47 -3.50 -4.48 7.70
C ILE A 47 -2.25 -4.95 6.96
N LEU A 48 -2.18 -4.65 5.67
CA LEU A 48 -1.01 -4.84 4.82
C LEU A 48 -0.55 -3.50 4.28
N TYR A 49 0.59 -3.03 4.77
CA TYR A 49 1.30 -1.90 4.19
C TYR A 49 2.07 -2.36 2.97
N LEU A 50 1.94 -1.64 1.86
CA LEU A 50 2.64 -1.96 0.62
C LEU A 50 3.33 -0.70 0.12
N THR A 51 4.60 -0.75 -0.28
CA THR A 51 5.22 0.46 -0.84
C THR A 51 4.55 0.87 -2.16
N GLU A 52 4.34 2.18 -2.38
CA GLU A 52 3.63 2.75 -3.54
C GLU A 52 4.17 2.24 -4.89
N ASN A 53 5.48 1.97 -4.96
CA ASN A 53 6.12 1.46 -6.17
C ASN A 53 5.53 0.10 -6.59
N TYR A 54 5.36 -0.82 -5.64
CA TYR A 54 4.68 -2.09 -5.88
C TYR A 54 3.17 -1.92 -6.00
N GLY A 55 2.57 -1.00 -5.21
CA GLY A 55 1.14 -0.72 -5.31
C GLY A 55 0.69 -0.30 -6.70
N LYS A 56 1.50 0.49 -7.41
CA LYS A 56 1.23 0.92 -8.79
C LYS A 56 1.21 -0.26 -9.75
N ASP A 57 2.24 -1.09 -9.74
CA ASP A 57 2.36 -2.27 -10.63
C ASP A 57 1.40 -3.42 -10.27
N MET A 58 0.91 -3.44 -9.02
CA MET A 58 -0.01 -4.45 -8.51
C MET A 58 -1.46 -3.94 -8.39
N SER A 59 -1.78 -2.81 -9.02
CA SER A 59 -3.11 -2.16 -8.86
C SER A 59 -4.27 -3.12 -9.18
N ASP A 60 -4.15 -3.93 -10.24
CA ASP A 60 -5.15 -4.94 -10.65
C ASP A 60 -5.35 -6.03 -9.58
N ASP A 61 -4.24 -6.48 -8.99
CA ASP A 61 -4.27 -7.50 -7.93
C ASP A 61 -4.89 -6.92 -6.65
N ILE A 62 -4.58 -5.66 -6.30
CA ILE A 62 -5.14 -4.96 -5.14
C ILE A 62 -6.65 -4.73 -5.29
N GLU A 63 -7.12 -4.40 -6.50
CA GLU A 63 -8.56 -4.20 -6.76
C GLU A 63 -9.37 -5.46 -6.47
N LYS A 64 -8.85 -6.66 -6.77
CA LYS A 64 -9.53 -7.93 -6.46
C LYS A 64 -9.76 -8.15 -4.97
N TYR A 65 -8.86 -7.66 -4.13
CA TYR A 65 -8.96 -7.77 -2.67
C TYR A 65 -9.67 -6.58 -2.03
N LYS A 66 -9.97 -5.53 -2.79
CA LYS A 66 -10.64 -4.31 -2.29
C LYS A 66 -12.08 -4.55 -1.86
N ASP A 67 -12.76 -5.51 -2.49
CA ASP A 67 -14.11 -5.94 -2.11
C ASP A 67 -14.12 -6.88 -0.88
N MET A 68 -12.96 -7.38 -0.43
CA MET A 68 -12.86 -8.16 0.79
C MET A 68 -12.71 -7.26 2.01
N GLN A 69 -13.32 -7.65 3.13
CA GLN A 69 -13.21 -6.88 4.38
C GLN A 69 -11.79 -6.90 4.98
N LEU A 70 -11.02 -7.94 4.73
CA LEU A 70 -9.66 -8.13 5.22
C LEU A 70 -8.81 -8.86 4.18
N PRO A 71 -7.51 -8.53 4.07
CA PRO A 71 -6.78 -7.47 4.79
C PRO A 71 -7.00 -6.06 4.19
N ALA A 72 -6.90 -5.02 5.02
CA ALA A 72 -6.88 -3.63 4.56
C ALA A 72 -5.51 -3.28 3.95
N ILE A 73 -5.48 -2.88 2.68
CA ILE A 73 -4.26 -2.63 1.91
C ILE A 73 -3.97 -1.13 1.89
N ILE A 74 -2.84 -0.71 2.46
CA ILE A 74 -2.47 0.70 2.59
C ILE A 74 -1.15 0.97 1.86
N PRO A 75 -1.15 1.75 0.76
CA PRO A 75 0.08 2.12 0.09
C PRO A 75 0.89 3.12 0.94
N ILE A 76 2.20 2.87 1.11
CA ILE A 76 3.14 3.74 1.84
C ILE A 76 4.26 4.23 0.91
N PRO A 77 4.76 5.46 1.07
CA PRO A 77 5.88 5.93 0.26
C PRO A 77 7.12 5.07 0.47
N GLY A 78 7.84 4.81 -0.63
CA GLY A 78 9.14 4.16 -0.59
C GLY A 78 10.29 5.16 -0.40
N MET A 79 11.49 4.64 -0.20
CA MET A 79 12.70 5.45 0.01
C MET A 79 13.11 6.28 -1.22
N CYS A 80 12.69 5.91 -2.44
CA CYS A 80 12.94 6.66 -3.67
C CYS A 80 12.00 7.89 -3.84
N GLY A 81 11.22 8.23 -2.82
CA GLY A 81 10.19 9.26 -2.86
C GLY A 81 8.78 8.68 -3.03
N SER A 82 7.76 9.50 -2.73
CA SER A 82 6.37 9.15 -3.03
C SER A 82 6.19 9.18 -4.54
N TYR A 83 5.72 8.07 -5.12
CA TYR A 83 5.25 8.05 -6.52
C TYR A 83 3.92 8.80 -6.70
N GLY A 84 3.43 9.50 -5.67
CA GLY A 84 2.21 10.28 -5.71
C GLY A 84 0.93 9.44 -5.76
N VAL A 85 0.99 8.15 -5.46
CA VAL A 85 -0.15 7.23 -5.41
C VAL A 85 -1.02 7.51 -4.17
N GLY A 86 -0.42 7.92 -3.05
CA GLY A 86 -1.12 8.36 -1.84
C GLY A 86 -1.84 9.70 -2.03
N VAL A 87 -1.15 10.68 -2.63
CA VAL A 87 -1.76 11.99 -2.96
C VAL A 87 -2.80 11.84 -4.06
N GLY A 88 -2.53 11.02 -5.08
CA GLY A 88 -3.46 10.74 -6.18
C GLY A 88 -4.74 10.05 -5.74
N HIS A 89 -4.68 9.07 -4.82
CA HIS A 89 -5.88 8.44 -4.27
C HIS A 89 -6.69 9.38 -3.38
N SER A 90 -6.03 10.23 -2.59
CA SER A 90 -6.69 11.27 -1.78
C SER A 90 -7.42 12.27 -2.68
N LYS A 91 -6.74 12.74 -3.74
CA LYS A 91 -7.27 13.65 -4.74
C LYS A 91 -8.49 13.05 -5.44
N LYS A 92 -8.36 11.81 -5.94
CA LYS A 92 -9.44 11.11 -6.67
C LYS A 92 -10.63 10.75 -5.77
N ALA A 93 -10.40 10.51 -4.48
CA ALA A 93 -11.45 10.30 -3.49
C ALA A 93 -12.18 11.62 -3.14
N VAL A 94 -11.46 12.73 -3.03
CA VAL A 94 -12.03 14.07 -2.83
C VAL A 94 -12.79 14.54 -4.08
N GLU A 95 -12.24 14.31 -5.28
CA GLU A 95 -12.92 14.57 -6.56
C GLU A 95 -14.19 13.72 -6.71
N ARG A 96 -14.18 12.43 -6.33
CA ARG A 96 -15.39 11.59 -6.34
C ARG A 96 -16.42 12.00 -5.29
N ALA A 97 -16.01 12.47 -4.12
CA ALA A 97 -16.90 12.82 -3.03
C ALA A 97 -17.47 14.26 -3.12
N VAL A 98 -16.74 15.17 -3.77
CA VAL A 98 -17.05 16.62 -3.78
C VAL A 98 -17.21 17.18 -5.21
N GLY A 99 -16.69 16.49 -6.24
CA GLY A 99 -16.83 16.88 -7.65
C GLY A 99 -15.86 17.98 -8.14
N VAL A 100 -14.99 18.49 -7.26
CA VAL A 100 -14.03 19.56 -7.57
C VAL A 100 -12.77 19.42 -6.70
N ASP A 101 -11.61 19.78 -7.26
CA ASP A 101 -10.34 19.78 -6.54
C ASP A 101 -10.21 20.97 -5.57
N ILE A 102 -10.39 20.70 -4.27
CA ILE A 102 -10.37 21.74 -3.22
C ILE A 102 -9.04 21.84 -2.45
N ILE A 103 -8.11 20.90 -2.67
CA ILE A 103 -6.89 20.79 -1.83
C ILE A 103 -5.65 21.41 -2.50
N TYR A 104 -5.58 21.44 -3.84
CA TYR A 104 -4.43 21.99 -4.57
C TYR A 104 -4.77 23.24 -5.40
N GLY A 105 -5.90 23.88 -5.14
CA GLY A 105 -6.29 25.13 -5.77
C GLY A 105 -5.68 26.36 -5.09
N ASN A 106 -4.34 26.51 -5.11
CA ASN A 106 -3.64 27.80 -5.30
C ASN A 106 -2.11 27.62 -5.26
N GLN A 107 -1.50 27.28 -6.39
CA GLN A 107 -0.13 27.73 -6.66
C GLN A 107 -0.14 28.43 -8.02
N GLU A 108 -0.28 29.75 -7.95
CA GLU A 108 0.06 30.69 -9.02
C GLU A 108 1.57 30.70 -9.27
#